data_AF-A0AAW4KPI5-F1
#
_entry.id   AF-A0AAW4KPI5-F1
#
_cell.length_a   1.000
_cell.length_b   1.000
_cell.length_c   1.000
_cell.angle_alpha   90.00
_cell.angle_beta   90.00
_cell.angle_gamma   90.00
#
_symmetry.space_group_name_H-M   'P 1'
#
loop_
_entity.id
_entity.type
_entity.pdbx_description
1 polymer ?
#
loop_
_entity_poly.entity_id
_entity_poly.type
_entity_poly.pdbx_seq_one_letter_code
_entity_poly.pdbx_strand_id
1 'polypeptide(L)'
;LHLLDREQAQHKAGIQLAHGGLFFPQGGWVHPPALCQWQATHPLIEVLTHHEALELHRLDDQWQARADDRLLASASVVVLAGAAEIKRFPFTADVPLKRIRGQITRLAQTPA
;
A
#
# COMPACT_ATOMS: atom_id res chain seq x y z
N LEU A 1 3.50 -0.59 24.15
CA LEU A 1 3.48 -2.06 24.03
C LEU A 1 3.34 -2.63 25.43
N HIS A 2 2.32 -3.43 25.71
CA HIS A 2 2.08 -3.98 27.05
C HIS A 2 2.03 -5.50 26.97
N LEU A 3 2.78 -6.18 27.84
CA LEU A 3 2.60 -7.60 28.07
C LEU A 3 1.35 -7.77 28.95
N LEU A 4 0.40 -8.58 28.49
CA LEU A 4 -0.82 -8.89 29.21
C LEU A 4 -0.86 -10.38 29.54
N ASP A 5 -1.27 -10.70 30.77
CA ASP A 5 -1.71 -12.05 31.10
C ASP A 5 -3.04 -12.39 30.38
N ARG A 6 -3.51 -13.63 30.55
CA ARG A 6 -4.75 -14.10 29.91
C ARG A 6 -5.97 -13.28 30.34
N GLU A 7 -6.12 -12.98 31.63
CA GLU A 7 -7.31 -12.29 32.13
C GLU A 7 -7.36 -10.85 31.63
N GLN A 8 -6.21 -10.17 31.66
CA GLN A 8 -6.04 -8.83 31.11
C GLN A 8 -6.33 -8.79 29.61
N ALA A 9 -5.82 -9.76 28.84
CA ALA A 9 -6.06 -9.85 27.41
C ALA A 9 -7.54 -10.09 27.08
N GLN A 10 -8.20 -11.00 27.80
CA GLN A 10 -9.64 -11.26 27.62
C GLN A 10 -10.48 -10.02 27.92
N HIS A 11 -10.19 -9.35 29.03
CA HIS A 11 -10.88 -8.11 29.39
C HIS A 11 -10.71 -7.03 28.32
N LYS A 12 -9.54 -6.93 27.69
CA LYS A 12 -9.29 -5.98 26.59
C LYS A 12 -9.94 -6.40 25.26
N ALA A 13 -9.96 -7.69 24.92
CA ALA A 13 -10.52 -8.17 23.66
C ALA A 13 -12.04 -8.28 23.67
N GLY A 14 -12.68 -8.37 24.84
CA GLY A 14 -14.12 -8.57 24.98
C GLY A 14 -14.61 -9.97 24.61
N ILE A 15 -13.70 -10.93 24.44
CA ILE A 15 -13.98 -12.33 24.10
C ILE A 15 -13.09 -13.26 24.94
N GLN A 16 -13.49 -14.54 25.03
CA GLN A 16 -12.65 -15.57 25.65
C GLN A 16 -11.38 -15.80 24.81
N LEU A 17 -10.24 -15.91 25.48
CA LEU A 17 -8.93 -16.13 24.86
C LEU A 17 -8.19 -17.24 25.59
N ALA A 18 -7.57 -18.16 24.85
CA ALA A 18 -6.82 -19.26 25.45
C ALA A 18 -5.53 -18.79 26.17
N HIS A 19 -4.96 -17.66 25.76
CA HIS A 19 -3.65 -17.18 26.22
C HIS A 19 -3.62 -15.65 26.40
N GLY A 20 -2.63 -15.16 27.15
CA GLY A 20 -2.24 -13.75 27.16
C GLY A 20 -1.47 -13.35 25.90
N GLY A 21 -0.84 -12.17 25.89
CA GLY A 21 -0.07 -11.72 24.73
C GLY A 21 0.45 -10.29 24.80
N LEU A 22 0.86 -9.78 23.64
CA LEU A 22 1.34 -8.41 23.46
C LEU A 22 0.22 -7.51 22.96
N PHE A 23 -0.05 -6.43 23.69
CA PHE A 23 -1.01 -5.40 23.32
C PHE A 23 -0.31 -4.13 22.80
N PHE A 24 -0.77 -3.63 21.66
CA PHE A 24 -0.28 -2.41 21.03
C PHE A 24 -1.37 -1.32 21.13
N PRO A 25 -1.33 -0.42 22.12
CA PRO A 25 -2.43 0.52 22.39
C PRO A 25 -2.76 1.50 21.25
N GLN A 26 -1.78 1.78 20.41
CA GLN A 26 -1.92 2.65 19.23
C GLN A 26 -2.19 1.86 17.94
N GLY A 27 -2.25 0.54 18.03
CA GLY A 27 -2.63 -0.33 16.91
C GLY A 27 -4.12 -0.20 16.61
N GLY A 28 -4.47 -0.47 15.36
CA GLY A 28 -5.86 -0.39 14.91
C GLY A 28 -6.03 -1.00 13.53
N TRP A 29 -7.16 -0.70 12.91
CA TRP A 29 -7.48 -1.11 11.55
C TRP A 29 -7.83 0.11 10.71
N VAL A 30 -7.68 -0.02 9.40
CA VAL A 30 -8.11 0.97 8.42
C VAL A 30 -8.73 0.24 7.23
N HIS A 31 -9.53 0.94 6.43
CA HIS A 31 -9.97 0.47 5.12
C HIS A 31 -8.96 0.96 4.05
N PRO A 32 -7.97 0.15 3.62
CA PRO A 32 -6.84 0.68 2.84
C PRO A 32 -7.25 1.31 1.51
N PRO A 33 -8.16 0.73 0.69
CA PRO A 33 -8.57 1.37 -0.55
C PRO A 33 -9.19 2.77 -0.37
N ALA A 34 -10.03 2.96 0.66
CA ALA A 34 -10.65 4.25 0.95
C ALA A 34 -9.62 5.29 1.40
N LEU A 35 -8.64 4.88 2.21
CA LEU A 35 -7.54 5.76 2.62
C LEU A 35 -6.68 6.19 1.42
N CYS A 36 -6.36 5.27 0.49
CA CYS A 36 -5.64 5.59 -0.74
C CYS A 36 -6.43 6.58 -1.61
N GLN A 37 -7.73 6.34 -1.79
CA GLN A 37 -8.61 7.23 -2.56
C GLN A 37 -8.65 8.63 -1.95
N TRP A 38 -8.85 8.74 -0.64
CA TRP A 38 -8.87 10.02 0.05
C TRP A 38 -7.55 10.78 -0.08
N GLN A 39 -6.39 10.12 0.10
CA GLN A 39 -5.09 10.77 -0.09
C GLN A 39 -4.89 11.26 -1.53
N ALA A 40 -5.35 10.49 -2.52
CA ALA A 40 -5.24 10.83 -3.93
C ALA A 40 -6.11 12.03 -4.35
N THR A 41 -7.11 12.42 -3.54
CA THR A 41 -7.97 13.61 -3.79
C THR A 41 -7.34 14.93 -3.37
N HIS A 42 -6.10 14.93 -2.87
CA HIS A 42 -5.43 16.17 -2.49
C HIS A 42 -5.32 17.14 -3.70
N PRO A 43 -5.63 18.45 -3.56
CA PRO A 43 -5.71 19.38 -4.70
C PRO A 43 -4.43 19.53 -5.54
N LEU A 44 -3.28 19.18 -4.97
CA LEU A 44 -1.97 19.22 -5.65
C LEU A 44 -1.58 17.89 -6.31
N ILE A 45 -2.48 16.91 -6.36
CA ILE A 45 -2.25 15.62 -6.97
C ILE A 45 -3.15 15.48 -8.19
N GLU A 46 -2.52 15.22 -9.35
CA GLU A 46 -3.21 14.76 -10.54
C GLU A 46 -3.09 13.23 -10.63
N VAL A 47 -4.23 12.55 -10.78
CA VAL A 47 -4.28 11.08 -10.85
C VAL A 47 -4.69 10.65 -12.25
N LEU A 48 -3.76 10.05 -12.98
CA LEU A 48 -4.01 9.47 -14.30
C LEU A 48 -4.24 7.94 -14.16
N THR A 49 -5.49 7.52 -14.04
CA THR A 49 -5.85 6.09 -14.00
C THR A 49 -5.85 5.48 -15.40
N HIS A 50 -5.82 4.14 -15.49
CA HIS A 50 -5.86 3.40 -16.75
C HIS A 50 -4.70 3.68 -17.73
N HIS A 51 -3.53 4.08 -17.21
CA HIS A 51 -2.32 4.25 -18.00
C HIS A 51 -1.20 3.39 -17.41
N GLU A 52 -0.48 2.66 -18.27
CA GLU A 52 0.66 1.84 -17.87
C GLU A 52 1.97 2.57 -18.23
N ALA A 53 2.52 3.30 -17.26
CA ALA A 53 3.69 4.16 -17.47
C ALA A 53 5.02 3.38 -17.34
N LEU A 54 5.33 2.49 -18.29
CA LEU A 54 6.52 1.62 -18.22
C LEU A 54 7.76 2.19 -18.91
N GLU A 55 7.57 3.19 -19.77
CA GLU A 55 8.65 3.82 -20.50
C GLU A 55 9.01 5.14 -19.83
N LEU A 56 10.27 5.23 -19.39
CA LEU A 56 10.83 6.44 -18.80
C LEU A 56 12.02 6.90 -19.62
N HIS A 57 11.91 8.09 -20.21
CA HIS A 57 13.00 8.73 -20.95
C HIS A 57 13.50 9.95 -20.18
N ARG A 58 14.81 10.18 -20.17
CA ARG A 58 15.39 11.42 -19.65
C ARG A 58 15.77 12.30 -20.84
N LEU A 59 15.12 13.46 -20.96
CA LEU A 59 15.36 14.45 -22.01
C LEU A 59 15.42 15.84 -21.36
N ASP A 60 16.43 16.64 -21.71
CA ASP A 60 16.59 18.04 -21.24
C ASP A 60 16.37 18.20 -19.73
N ASP A 61 17.04 17.36 -18.93
CA ASP A 61 16.93 17.34 -17.47
C ASP A 61 15.52 17.09 -16.90
N GLN A 62 14.63 16.50 -17.69
CA GLN A 62 13.31 16.05 -17.27
C GLN A 62 13.14 14.56 -17.55
N TRP A 63 12.49 13.86 -16.63
CA TRP A 63 11.94 12.55 -16.88
C TRP A 63 10.60 12.68 -17.60
N GLN A 64 10.39 11.86 -18.61
CA GLN A 64 9.14 11.69 -19.32
C GLN A 64 8.60 10.30 -19.07
N ALA A 65 7.42 10.21 -18.47
CA ALA A 65 6.67 8.97 -18.33
C ALA A 65 5.74 8.79 -19.53
N ARG A 66 5.82 7.62 -20.18
CA ARG A 66 5.09 7.33 -21.41
C ARG A 66 4.32 6.02 -21.32
N ALA A 67 3.22 5.96 -22.07
CA ALA A 67 2.53 4.72 -22.41
C ALA A 67 2.51 4.64 -23.94
N ASP A 68 3.29 3.70 -24.49
CA ASP A 68 3.58 3.62 -25.93
C ASP A 68 4.05 4.99 -26.47
N ASP A 69 3.51 5.44 -27.60
CA ASP A 69 3.84 6.71 -28.22
C ASP A 69 3.24 7.94 -27.51
N ARG A 70 2.49 7.75 -26.41
CA ARG A 70 1.84 8.85 -25.69
C ARG A 70 2.65 9.29 -24.47
N LEU A 71 3.02 10.58 -24.46
CA LEU A 71 3.52 11.24 -23.25
C LEU A 71 2.39 11.38 -22.22
N LEU A 72 2.61 10.90 -21.00
CA LEU A 72 1.67 11.00 -19.89
C LEU A 72 1.99 12.19 -18.99
N ALA A 73 3.25 12.32 -18.60
CA ALA A 73 3.72 13.38 -17.71
C ALA A 73 5.23 13.62 -17.86
N SER A 74 5.67 14.81 -17.49
CA SER A 74 7.08 15.19 -17.42
C SER A 74 7.40 15.82 -16.07
N ALA A 75 8.53 15.44 -15.46
CA ALA A 75 8.94 15.96 -14.15
C ALA A 75 10.45 15.87 -13.94
N SER A 76 11.01 16.68 -13.04
CA SER A 76 12.43 16.62 -12.68
C SER A 76 12.78 15.33 -11.92
N VAL A 77 11.82 14.72 -11.22
CA VAL A 77 11.99 13.53 -10.37
C VAL A 77 10.90 12.50 -10.69
N VAL A 78 11.26 11.22 -10.67
CA VAL A 78 10.33 10.09 -10.75
C VAL A 78 10.47 9.24 -9.49
N VAL A 79 9.34 8.79 -8.95
CA VAL A 79 9.28 7.83 -7.84
C VAL A 79 8.57 6.56 -8.34
N LEU A 80 9.27 5.43 -8.32
CA LEU A 80 8.67 4.14 -8.63
C LEU A 80 7.94 3.57 -7.40
N ALA A 81 6.61 3.64 -7.40
CA ALA A 81 5.74 3.16 -6.31
C ALA A 81 4.83 1.98 -6.71
N GLY A 82 5.19 1.23 -7.76
CA GLY A 82 4.40 0.12 -8.33
C GLY A 82 4.53 -1.24 -7.61
N ALA A 83 5.00 -1.27 -6.36
CA ALA A 83 5.27 -2.49 -5.60
C ALA A 83 6.15 -3.50 -6.39
N ALA A 84 5.73 -4.76 -6.55
CA ALA A 84 6.50 -5.77 -7.29
C ALA A 84 6.62 -5.47 -8.79
N GLU A 85 5.74 -4.63 -9.35
CA GLU A 85 5.77 -4.28 -10.77
C GLU A 85 6.94 -3.37 -11.14
N ILE A 86 7.64 -2.77 -10.16
CA ILE A 86 8.82 -1.96 -10.47
C ILE A 86 9.92 -2.79 -11.16
N LYS A 87 9.91 -4.12 -11.05
CA LYS A 87 10.83 -5.00 -11.78
C LYS A 87 10.65 -4.96 -13.30
N ARG A 88 9.58 -4.35 -13.81
CA ARG A 88 9.35 -4.18 -15.25
C ARG A 88 10.17 -3.05 -15.85
N PHE A 89 10.72 -2.16 -15.03
CA PHE A 89 11.64 -1.12 -15.51
C PHE A 89 13.07 -1.68 -15.59
N PRO A 90 13.83 -1.39 -16.65
CA PRO A 90 15.19 -1.92 -16.83
C PRO A 90 16.13 -1.64 -15.65
N PHE A 91 16.05 -0.45 -15.07
CA PHE A 91 16.94 -0.01 -13.98
C PHE A 91 16.57 -0.60 -12.60
N THR A 92 15.43 -1.28 -12.46
CA THR A 92 15.01 -1.99 -11.24
C THR A 92 14.68 -3.47 -11.47
N ALA A 93 15.07 -4.02 -12.62
CA ALA A 93 14.79 -5.41 -12.99
C ALA A 93 15.40 -6.43 -12.00
N ASP A 94 16.59 -6.14 -11.49
CA ASP A 94 17.35 -7.03 -10.62
C ASP A 94 17.08 -6.82 -9.13
N VAL A 95 16.18 -5.90 -8.75
CA VAL A 95 15.82 -5.70 -7.34
C VAL A 95 15.22 -7.00 -6.78
N PRO A 96 15.68 -7.49 -5.62
CA PRO A 96 15.27 -8.79 -5.06
C PRO A 96 13.89 -8.72 -4.40
N LEU A 97 12.85 -8.43 -5.18
CA LEU A 97 11.46 -8.43 -4.72
C LEU A 97 10.81 -9.80 -4.87
N LYS A 98 10.06 -10.20 -3.83
CA LYS A 98 9.24 -11.41 -3.81
C LYS A 98 7.76 -11.03 -3.79
N ARG A 99 6.98 -11.58 -4.73
CA ARG A 99 5.52 -11.50 -4.69
C ARG A 99 4.99 -12.49 -3.66
N ILE A 100 4.21 -12.02 -2.69
CA ILE A 100 3.54 -12.84 -1.69
C ILE A 100 2.04 -12.68 -1.88
N ARG A 101 1.36 -13.78 -2.23
CA ARG A 101 -0.08 -13.79 -2.38
C ARG A 101 -0.74 -13.87 -1.00
N GLY A 102 -1.74 -13.03 -0.78
CA GLY A 102 -2.64 -13.09 0.37
C GLY A 102 -4.10 -13.15 -0.09
N GLN A 103 -4.97 -13.65 0.78
CA GLN A 103 -6.43 -13.63 0.61
C GLN A 103 -7.07 -13.19 1.93
N ILE A 104 -8.07 -12.31 1.84
CA ILE A 104 -8.85 -11.83 2.99
C ILE A 104 -10.30 -12.29 2.79
N THR A 105 -10.85 -12.98 3.78
CA THR A 105 -12.27 -13.34 3.82
C THR A 105 -13.08 -12.24 4.49
N ARG A 106 -14.19 -11.84 3.88
CA ARG A 106 -15.16 -10.93 4.50
C ARG A 106 -16.29 -11.74 5.12
N LEU A 107 -16.65 -11.42 6.34
CA LEU A 107 -17.72 -12.09 7.09
C LEU A 107 -18.72 -11.03 7.55
N ALA A 108 -19.99 -11.43 7.64
CA ALA A 108 -21.00 -10.61 8.32
C ALA A 108 -20.72 -10.63 9.83
N GLN A 109 -20.89 -9.48 10.48
CA GLN A 109 -20.84 -9.40 11.92
C GLN A 109 -22.05 -10.14 12.53
N THR A 110 -21.82 -10.92 13.59
CA THR A 110 -22.89 -11.51 14.40
C THR A 110 -23.36 -10.54 15.49
N PRO A 111 -24.58 -10.70 16.03
CA PRO A 111 -25.01 -9.96 17.20
C PRO A 111 -24.01 -10.09 18.36
N ALA A 112 -23.95 -9.05 19.19
CA ALA A 112 -23.16 -9.03 20.42
C ALA A 112 -23.81 -9.86 21.53
#